data_AF-A0A945S6M1-F1
#
_entry.id   AF-A0A945S6M1-F1
#
_cell.length_a   1.000
_cell.length_b   1.000
_cell.length_c   1.000
_cell.angle_alpha   90.00
_cell.angle_beta   90.00
_cell.angle_gamma   90.00
#
_symmetry.space_group_name_H-M   'P 1'
#
loop_
_entity.id
_entity.type
_entity.pdbx_description
1 polymer ?
#
loop_
_entity_poly.entity_id
_entity_poly.type
_entity_poly.pdbx_seq_one_letter_code
_entity_poly.pdbx_strand_id
1 'polypeptide(L)'
;MRSRTPVEGWEMRLGQYLPDGYEWDHDFVPIQEGDLWGRPDGTAQFRTRMAIPAELDGQAVHLEFLTGAEVIVYRDGKPLDGIDPNRTSMLLAPQAQGGETMDLLFEAYTRSVPDDMRNPLTRAFRGCVQHFRSPALLTVDEDALALKYDLEVLTSMAFGASVDEDLATYHLKRLEHVLTLFPLYDCPTDELMEAVPAIREYLRDELFGADSPYGPRDWSELRSASSDAFPPWARMVACHLSWAERFNTLRSPFLTLSSNADE
;
A
#
# COMPACT_ATOMS: atom_id res chain seq x y z
N MET A 1 -12.82 0.98 -1.73
CA MET A 1 -13.19 -0.25 -0.99
C MET A 1 -14.60 -0.62 -1.43
N ARG A 2 -14.83 -1.87 -1.85
CA ARG A 2 -16.16 -2.33 -2.31
C ARG A 2 -16.94 -3.05 -1.21
N SER A 3 -16.27 -3.88 -0.42
CA SER A 3 -16.84 -4.54 0.75
C SER A 3 -15.84 -4.61 1.90
N ARG A 4 -16.38 -4.71 3.12
CA ARG A 4 -15.64 -4.93 4.36
C ARG A 4 -16.42 -5.89 5.25
N THR A 5 -15.84 -7.05 5.53
CA THR A 5 -16.46 -8.10 6.36
C THR A 5 -15.57 -8.40 7.55
N PRO A 6 -15.98 -8.08 8.79
CA PRO A 6 -15.21 -8.42 9.99
C PRO A 6 -14.97 -9.94 10.09
N VAL A 7 -13.77 -10.30 10.55
CA VAL A 7 -13.44 -11.68 10.92
C VAL A 7 -13.65 -11.83 12.42
N GLU A 8 -14.42 -12.84 12.81
CA GLU A 8 -14.76 -13.11 14.21
C GLU A 8 -13.89 -14.21 14.83
N GLY A 9 -14.14 -14.54 16.10
CA GLY A 9 -13.52 -15.69 16.77
C GLY A 9 -12.06 -15.50 17.14
N TRP A 10 -11.64 -14.25 17.37
CA TRP A 10 -10.26 -13.95 17.76
C TRP A 10 -9.97 -14.33 19.20
N GLU A 11 -8.82 -14.95 19.39
CA GLU A 11 -8.18 -15.14 20.70
C GLU A 11 -6.84 -14.41 20.71
N MET A 12 -6.41 -13.95 21.88
CA MET A 12 -5.15 -13.26 22.09
C MET A 12 -4.37 -13.89 23.24
N ARG A 13 -3.04 -13.86 23.15
CA ARG A 13 -2.14 -13.95 24.31
C ARG A 13 -1.13 -12.81 24.32
N LEU A 14 -0.72 -12.40 25.52
CA LEU A 14 0.35 -11.43 25.73
C LEU A 14 1.61 -12.11 26.25
N GLY A 15 2.75 -11.54 25.90
CA GLY A 15 4.05 -12.05 26.31
C GLY A 15 5.16 -11.08 26.00
N GLN A 16 6.38 -11.59 26.08
CA GLN A 16 7.59 -10.87 25.74
C GLN A 16 8.52 -11.79 24.97
N TYR A 17 9.16 -11.24 23.93
CA TYR A 17 10.27 -11.91 23.26
C TYR A 17 11.56 -11.65 24.03
N LEU A 18 12.22 -12.73 24.46
CA LEU A 18 13.53 -12.74 25.10
C LEU A 18 14.55 -13.45 24.20
N PRO A 19 15.86 -13.33 24.47
CA PRO A 19 16.89 -13.99 23.64
C PRO A 19 16.69 -15.51 23.46
N ASP A 20 16.13 -16.18 24.47
CA ASP A 20 15.90 -17.63 24.48
C ASP A 20 14.52 -18.04 23.94
N GLY A 21 13.70 -17.07 23.51
CA GLY A 21 12.37 -17.28 22.94
C GLY A 21 11.28 -16.46 23.62
N TYR A 22 10.02 -16.82 23.34
CA TYR A 22 8.86 -16.14 23.93
C TYR A 22 8.56 -16.65 25.34
N GLU A 23 8.33 -15.72 26.26
CA GLU A 23 7.64 -15.97 27.52
C GLU A 23 6.22 -15.42 27.43
N TRP A 24 5.23 -16.28 27.65
CA TRP A 24 3.81 -15.93 27.58
C TRP A 24 3.26 -15.73 28.99
N ASP A 25 2.55 -14.64 29.21
CA ASP A 25 1.92 -14.32 30.49
C ASP A 25 0.75 -15.28 30.78
N HIS A 26 0.06 -15.69 29.72
CA HIS A 26 -1.10 -16.57 29.76
C HIS A 26 -1.29 -17.27 28.42
N ASP A 27 -2.10 -18.33 28.41
CA ASP A 27 -2.58 -18.95 27.18
C ASP A 27 -3.56 -18.03 26.42
N PHE A 28 -3.93 -18.43 25.22
CA PHE A 28 -4.90 -17.71 24.40
C PHE A 28 -6.24 -17.55 25.13
N VAL A 29 -6.74 -16.31 25.16
CA VAL A 29 -8.05 -15.93 25.71
C VAL A 29 -8.86 -15.19 24.64
N PRO A 30 -10.19 -15.27 24.63
CA PRO A 30 -11.02 -14.52 23.68
C PRO A 30 -10.76 -13.01 23.75
N ILE A 31 -10.77 -12.34 22.60
CA ILE A 31 -10.70 -10.87 22.50
C ILE A 31 -11.77 -10.36 21.53
N GLN A 32 -12.39 -9.22 21.86
CA GLN A 32 -13.48 -8.61 21.09
C GLN A 32 -13.14 -7.18 20.68
N GLU A 33 -13.89 -6.68 19.69
CA GLU A 33 -13.81 -5.28 19.27
C GLU A 33 -13.89 -4.32 20.47
N GLY A 34 -12.90 -3.45 20.61
CA GLY A 34 -12.81 -2.47 21.68
C GLY A 34 -12.07 -2.93 22.93
N ASP A 35 -11.78 -4.22 23.10
CA ASP A 35 -10.96 -4.71 24.21
C ASP A 35 -9.56 -4.12 24.17
N LEU A 36 -8.95 -3.94 25.34
CA LEU A 36 -7.58 -3.44 25.44
C LEU A 36 -6.56 -4.55 25.27
N TRP A 37 -5.49 -4.26 24.55
CA TRP A 37 -4.35 -5.15 24.39
C TRP A 37 -3.03 -4.39 24.31
N GLY A 38 -1.92 -5.10 24.48
CA GLY A 38 -0.57 -4.55 24.40
C GLY A 38 -0.05 -4.04 25.74
N ARG A 39 1.27 -3.85 25.80
CA ARG A 39 2.00 -3.31 26.97
C ARG A 39 3.32 -2.69 26.52
N PRO A 40 4.00 -1.86 27.34
CA PRO A 40 5.32 -1.34 26.99
C PRO A 40 6.29 -2.48 26.65
N ASP A 41 6.86 -2.43 25.43
CA ASP A 41 7.85 -3.38 24.90
C ASP A 41 7.41 -4.85 25.00
N GLY A 42 6.10 -5.07 24.79
CA GLY A 42 5.45 -6.38 24.80
C GLY A 42 5.23 -6.95 23.41
N THR A 43 4.91 -8.24 23.38
CA THR A 43 4.41 -8.94 22.20
C THR A 43 3.01 -9.46 22.46
N ALA A 44 2.16 -9.40 21.44
CA ALA A 44 0.85 -10.03 21.43
C ALA A 44 0.78 -11.01 20.27
N GLN A 45 0.10 -12.13 20.48
CA GLN A 45 -0.33 -13.00 19.39
C GLN A 45 -1.85 -13.05 19.35
N PHE A 46 -2.42 -12.82 18.16
CA PHE A 46 -3.83 -12.99 17.88
C PHE A 46 -4.00 -14.19 16.96
N ARG A 47 -5.00 -15.03 17.22
CA ARG A 47 -5.32 -16.13 16.30
C ARG A 47 -6.81 -16.25 16.07
N THR A 48 -7.16 -16.73 14.89
CA THR A 48 -8.51 -17.17 14.56
C THR A 48 -8.44 -18.26 13.50
N ARG A 49 -9.49 -19.07 13.43
CA ARG A 49 -9.76 -19.95 12.30
C ARG A 49 -11.00 -19.43 11.59
N MET A 50 -10.86 -19.11 10.31
CA MET A 50 -11.95 -18.54 9.52
C MET A 50 -12.15 -19.30 8.21
N ALA A 51 -13.33 -19.10 7.60
CA ALA A 51 -13.61 -19.52 6.24
C ALA A 51 -13.84 -18.28 5.37
N ILE A 52 -13.32 -18.26 4.15
CA ILE A 52 -13.62 -17.19 3.20
C ILE A 52 -15.14 -17.22 2.93
N PRO A 53 -15.87 -16.11 3.12
CA PRO A 53 -17.28 -16.04 2.77
C PRO A 53 -17.54 -16.38 1.30
N ALA A 54 -18.63 -17.10 1.01
CA ALA A 54 -18.93 -17.56 -0.34
C ALA A 54 -19.12 -16.40 -1.33
N GLU A 55 -19.52 -15.24 -0.84
CA GLU A 55 -19.72 -14.01 -1.61
C GLU A 55 -18.41 -13.44 -2.17
N LEU A 56 -17.27 -13.84 -1.62
CA LEU A 56 -15.94 -13.40 -2.06
C LEU A 56 -15.28 -14.36 -3.05
N ASP A 57 -15.95 -15.45 -3.45
CA ASP A 57 -15.40 -16.43 -4.39
C ASP A 57 -14.94 -15.77 -5.70
N GLY A 58 -13.73 -16.14 -6.15
CA GLY A 58 -13.10 -15.60 -7.35
C GLY A 58 -12.57 -14.17 -7.24
N GLN A 59 -12.79 -13.46 -6.12
CA GLN A 59 -12.34 -12.08 -5.94
C GLN A 59 -10.93 -12.00 -5.36
N ALA A 60 -10.23 -10.90 -5.63
CA ALA A 60 -9.04 -10.54 -4.86
C ALA A 60 -9.47 -10.05 -3.46
N VAL A 61 -8.99 -10.73 -2.42
CA VAL A 61 -9.34 -10.45 -1.03
C VAL A 61 -8.12 -9.97 -0.27
N HIS A 62 -8.28 -8.82 0.38
CA HIS A 62 -7.29 -8.25 1.29
C HIS A 62 -7.69 -8.51 2.74
N LEU A 63 -6.69 -8.60 3.61
CA LEU A 63 -6.86 -8.62 5.06
C LEU A 63 -6.45 -7.27 5.62
N GLU A 64 -7.35 -6.63 6.36
CA GLU A 64 -7.11 -5.39 7.08
C GLU A 64 -6.94 -5.66 8.57
N PHE A 65 -5.97 -5.00 9.18
CA PHE A 65 -5.88 -4.86 10.63
C PHE A 65 -5.41 -3.45 10.98
N LEU A 66 -6.26 -2.70 11.68
CA LEU A 66 -5.97 -1.33 12.11
C LEU A 66 -5.27 -1.37 13.46
N THR A 67 -3.96 -1.11 13.46
CA THR A 67 -3.16 -1.04 14.67
C THR A 67 -2.03 -0.02 14.53
N GLY A 68 -1.59 0.51 15.67
CA GLY A 68 -0.35 1.26 15.82
C GLY A 68 0.89 0.39 16.00
N ALA A 69 0.77 -0.95 16.00
CA ALA A 69 1.87 -1.90 16.14
C ALA A 69 2.43 -2.36 14.78
N GLU A 70 3.66 -2.89 14.82
CA GLU A 70 4.23 -3.70 13.75
C GLU A 70 3.72 -5.14 13.91
N VAL A 71 3.23 -5.74 12.83
CA VAL A 71 2.58 -7.06 12.86
C VAL A 71 3.10 -7.95 11.74
N ILE A 72 3.43 -9.20 12.07
CA ILE A 72 3.67 -10.27 11.10
C ILE A 72 2.43 -11.16 11.04
N VAL A 73 1.88 -11.36 9.85
CA VAL A 73 0.73 -12.22 9.60
C VAL A 73 1.20 -13.58 9.11
N TYR A 74 0.71 -14.63 9.74
CA TYR A 74 0.90 -16.01 9.34
C TYR A 74 -0.42 -16.62 8.87
N ARG A 75 -0.34 -17.42 7.81
CA ARG A 75 -1.42 -18.25 7.29
C ARG A 75 -0.99 -19.71 7.33
N ASP A 76 -1.78 -20.55 7.99
CA ASP A 76 -1.55 -21.99 8.12
C ASP A 76 -0.11 -22.31 8.61
N GLY A 77 0.35 -21.50 9.59
CA GLY A 77 1.67 -21.61 10.21
C GLY A 77 2.84 -21.05 9.39
N LYS A 78 2.60 -20.45 8.21
CA LYS A 78 3.65 -19.87 7.36
C LYS A 78 3.54 -18.34 7.35
N PRO A 79 4.68 -17.61 7.45
CA PRO A 79 4.65 -16.15 7.33
C PRO A 79 4.14 -15.77 5.94
N LEU A 80 3.19 -14.84 5.90
CA LEU A 80 2.54 -14.37 4.69
C LEU A 80 3.01 -12.96 4.33
N ASP A 81 2.82 -11.99 5.24
CA ASP A 81 3.19 -10.59 5.02
C ASP A 81 3.17 -9.79 6.34
N GLY A 82 3.56 -8.51 6.28
CA GLY A 82 3.52 -7.57 7.40
C GLY A 82 2.42 -6.50 7.30
N ILE A 83 1.87 -6.11 8.45
CA ILE A 83 0.97 -4.97 8.64
C ILE A 83 1.61 -4.01 9.62
N ASP A 84 1.57 -2.72 9.29
CA ASP A 84 2.13 -1.65 10.10
C ASP A 84 1.23 -0.40 10.04
N PRO A 85 1.49 0.65 10.85
CA PRO A 85 0.65 1.84 10.89
C PRO A 85 0.50 2.58 9.55
N ASN A 86 1.42 2.41 8.60
CA ASN A 86 1.40 2.99 7.26
C ASN A 86 0.86 2.02 6.20
N ARG A 87 0.82 0.72 6.50
CA ARG A 87 0.25 -0.33 5.66
C ARG A 87 -0.72 -1.18 6.46
N THR A 88 -1.97 -0.73 6.53
CA THR A 88 -3.02 -1.35 7.36
C THR A 88 -3.73 -2.54 6.70
N SER A 89 -3.34 -2.90 5.48
CA SER A 89 -3.90 -4.06 4.78
C SER A 89 -2.88 -4.73 3.86
N MET A 90 -3.13 -6.01 3.57
CA MET A 90 -2.29 -6.86 2.73
C MET A 90 -3.16 -7.77 1.86
N LEU A 91 -2.62 -8.26 0.75
CA LEU A 91 -3.32 -9.24 -0.09
C LEU A 91 -3.34 -10.60 0.61
N LEU A 92 -4.53 -11.14 0.87
CA LEU A 92 -4.70 -12.47 1.49
C LEU A 92 -4.82 -13.57 0.43
N ALA A 93 -5.60 -13.30 -0.61
CA ALA A 93 -5.79 -14.20 -1.75
C ALA A 93 -5.99 -13.37 -3.04
N PRO A 94 -5.20 -13.58 -4.10
CA PRO A 94 -5.39 -12.92 -5.39
C PRO A 94 -6.69 -13.38 -6.09
N GLN A 95 -7.12 -14.60 -5.80
CA GLN A 95 -8.37 -15.18 -6.25
C GLN A 95 -8.86 -16.12 -5.15
N ALA A 96 -9.79 -15.64 -4.35
CA ALA A 96 -10.30 -16.35 -3.20
C ALA A 96 -11.16 -17.55 -3.60
N GLN A 97 -11.15 -18.59 -2.76
CA GLN A 97 -12.02 -19.76 -2.89
C GLN A 97 -13.06 -19.71 -1.78
N GLY A 98 -14.33 -19.55 -2.14
CA GLY A 98 -15.44 -19.50 -1.19
C GLY A 98 -15.50 -20.77 -0.34
N GLY A 99 -15.59 -20.61 0.98
CA GLY A 99 -15.59 -21.71 1.95
C GLY A 99 -14.21 -22.28 2.28
N GLU A 100 -13.13 -21.81 1.64
CA GLU A 100 -11.75 -22.17 2.03
C GLU A 100 -11.50 -21.77 3.49
N THR A 101 -11.11 -22.74 4.31
CA THR A 101 -10.77 -22.49 5.71
C THR A 101 -9.27 -22.27 5.87
N MET A 102 -8.89 -21.32 6.73
CA MET A 102 -7.50 -21.05 7.06
C MET A 102 -7.32 -20.69 8.54
N ASP A 103 -6.16 -21.03 9.07
CA ASP A 103 -5.72 -20.60 10.40
C ASP A 103 -4.86 -19.33 10.23
N LEU A 104 -5.28 -18.24 10.87
CA LEU A 104 -4.55 -16.98 10.90
C LEU A 104 -3.91 -16.79 12.27
N LEU A 105 -2.64 -16.38 12.29
CA LEU A 105 -1.92 -15.95 13.48
C LEU A 105 -1.25 -14.62 13.19
N PHE A 106 -1.52 -13.61 13.99
CA PHE A 106 -0.87 -12.30 13.91
C PHE A 106 0.07 -12.18 15.10
N GLU A 107 1.31 -11.86 14.85
CA GLU A 107 2.28 -11.54 15.89
C GLU A 107 2.57 -10.05 15.86
N ALA A 108 2.20 -9.34 16.93
CA ALA A 108 2.30 -7.91 17.05
C ALA A 108 3.31 -7.52 18.12
N TYR A 109 4.14 -6.51 17.85
CA TYR A 109 5.05 -5.93 18.83
C TYR A 109 4.60 -4.51 19.20
N THR A 110 4.46 -4.24 20.50
CA THR A 110 4.04 -2.93 21.03
C THR A 110 5.20 -2.23 21.71
N ARG A 111 5.70 -1.16 21.10
CA ARG A 111 6.77 -0.32 21.67
C ARG A 111 6.28 0.55 22.82
N SER A 112 7.14 0.78 23.80
CA SER A 112 6.89 1.69 24.93
C SER A 112 6.72 3.16 24.52
N VAL A 113 7.30 3.56 23.39
CA VAL A 113 7.17 4.89 22.79
C VAL A 113 6.45 4.78 21.44
N PRO A 114 5.42 5.61 21.15
CA PRO A 114 4.73 5.56 19.86
C PRO A 114 5.67 5.89 18.70
N ASP A 115 5.65 5.08 17.65
CA ASP A 115 6.64 5.13 16.57
C ASP A 115 6.52 6.25 15.58
N ASP A 116 5.30 6.76 15.37
CA ASP A 116 5.09 7.49 14.15
C ASP A 116 3.97 8.51 14.27
N MET A 117 4.31 9.74 13.88
CA MET A 117 3.38 10.86 13.83
C MET A 117 2.66 11.00 12.49
N ARG A 118 3.04 10.21 11.47
CA ARG A 118 2.76 10.49 10.05
C ARG A 118 1.40 10.01 9.55
N ASN A 119 0.78 8.96 10.11
CA ASN A 119 -0.55 8.49 9.68
C ASN A 119 -1.68 9.02 10.60
N PRO A 120 -2.61 9.86 10.08
CA PRO A 120 -3.75 10.38 10.86
C PRO A 120 -4.75 9.33 11.32
N LEU A 121 -4.96 8.23 10.57
CA LEU A 121 -5.94 7.19 10.89
C LEU A 121 -5.51 6.35 12.10
N THR A 122 -4.21 6.11 12.24
CA THR A 122 -3.66 5.31 13.35
C THR A 122 -3.16 6.16 14.51
N ARG A 123 -3.15 7.49 14.35
CA ARG A 123 -2.72 8.46 15.37
C ARG A 123 -3.51 8.42 16.67
N ALA A 124 -4.78 7.97 16.64
CA ALA A 124 -5.60 7.84 17.84
C ALA A 124 -5.29 6.56 18.64
N PHE A 125 -4.69 5.53 18.02
CA PHE A 125 -4.34 4.26 18.67
C PHE A 125 -3.04 4.35 19.47
N ARG A 126 -2.71 5.52 20.03
CA ARG A 126 -1.39 5.78 20.61
C ARG A 126 -1.27 5.36 22.06
N GLY A 127 -0.33 4.47 22.25
CA GLY A 127 0.03 3.88 23.51
C GLY A 127 0.54 2.48 23.20
N CYS A 128 1.40 1.98 24.06
CA CYS A 128 1.71 0.57 24.07
C CYS A 128 0.47 -0.31 24.36
N VAL A 129 -0.60 0.28 24.91
CA VAL A 129 -1.93 -0.29 25.07
C VAL A 129 -2.87 0.30 24.02
N GLN A 130 -3.56 -0.55 23.27
CA GLN A 130 -4.44 -0.18 22.15
C GLN A 130 -5.82 -0.84 22.30
N HIS A 131 -6.84 -0.25 21.66
CA HIS A 131 -8.12 -0.93 21.47
C HIS A 131 -8.01 -1.92 20.31
N PHE A 132 -8.47 -3.15 20.51
CA PHE A 132 -8.52 -4.16 19.48
C PHE A 132 -9.57 -3.78 18.44
N ARG A 133 -9.13 -3.61 17.20
CA ARG A 133 -9.98 -3.46 16.03
C ARG A 133 -10.00 -4.80 15.30
N SER A 134 -11.14 -5.45 15.30
CA SER A 134 -11.32 -6.76 14.68
C SER A 134 -10.85 -6.70 13.22
N PRO A 135 -9.88 -7.56 12.84
CA PRO A 135 -9.45 -7.67 11.47
C PRO A 135 -10.62 -7.94 10.53
N ALA A 136 -10.52 -7.48 9.29
CA ALA A 136 -11.59 -7.61 8.31
C ALA A 136 -11.06 -8.04 6.95
N LEU A 137 -11.89 -8.77 6.21
CA LEU A 137 -11.69 -9.03 4.79
C LEU A 137 -12.20 -7.84 3.98
N LEU A 138 -11.38 -7.37 3.05
CA LEU A 138 -11.70 -6.27 2.16
C LEU A 138 -11.65 -6.72 0.70
N THR A 139 -12.51 -6.12 -0.11
CA THR A 139 -12.32 -6.10 -1.56
C THR A 139 -12.02 -4.67 -2.01
N VAL A 140 -11.06 -4.55 -2.90
CA VAL A 140 -10.59 -3.25 -3.40
C VAL A 140 -11.12 -3.05 -4.80
N ASP A 141 -11.50 -1.81 -5.10
CA ASP A 141 -11.73 -1.41 -6.47
C ASP A 141 -10.38 -1.07 -7.09
N GLU A 142 -9.84 -1.98 -7.89
CA GLU A 142 -8.52 -1.83 -8.51
C GLU A 142 -8.43 -0.60 -9.40
N ASP A 143 -9.54 -0.19 -10.03
CA ASP A 143 -9.53 0.98 -10.90
C ASP A 143 -9.46 2.27 -10.08
N ALA A 144 -10.22 2.38 -9.00
CA ALA A 144 -10.11 3.51 -8.10
C ALA A 144 -8.76 3.55 -7.37
N LEU A 145 -8.22 2.40 -6.96
CA LEU A 145 -6.90 2.33 -6.32
C LEU A 145 -5.81 2.78 -7.29
N ALA A 146 -5.85 2.30 -8.54
CA ALA A 146 -4.92 2.73 -9.57
C ALA A 146 -5.01 4.24 -9.83
N LEU A 147 -6.22 4.78 -9.98
CA LEU A 147 -6.42 6.21 -10.16
C LEU A 147 -5.83 7.01 -8.98
N LYS A 148 -6.08 6.57 -7.74
CA LYS A 148 -5.53 7.20 -6.54
C LYS A 148 -4.00 7.31 -6.62
N TYR A 149 -3.32 6.25 -7.03
CA TYR A 149 -1.86 6.29 -7.19
C TYR A 149 -1.40 7.11 -8.40
N ASP A 150 -2.12 7.06 -9.53
CA ASP A 150 -1.84 7.90 -10.69
C ASP A 150 -1.86 9.39 -10.28
N LEU A 151 -2.86 9.80 -9.51
CA LEU A 151 -3.00 11.18 -9.02
C LEU A 151 -1.95 11.56 -7.98
N GLU A 152 -1.59 10.65 -7.06
CA GLU A 152 -0.52 10.90 -6.09
C GLU A 152 0.82 11.17 -6.78
N VAL A 153 1.16 10.36 -7.79
CA VAL A 153 2.38 10.54 -8.58
C VAL A 153 2.33 11.83 -9.39
N LEU A 154 1.22 12.09 -10.10
CA LEU A 154 1.04 13.30 -10.89
C LEU A 154 1.15 14.57 -10.05
N THR A 155 0.50 14.59 -8.89
CA THR A 155 0.56 15.71 -7.96
C THR A 155 2.00 15.91 -7.45
N SER A 156 2.69 14.81 -7.12
CA SER A 156 4.08 14.87 -6.69
C SER A 156 5.02 15.40 -7.79
N MET A 157 4.74 15.10 -9.06
CA MET A 157 5.48 15.63 -10.21
C MET A 157 5.16 17.09 -10.50
N ALA A 158 3.90 17.50 -10.37
CA ALA A 158 3.49 18.89 -10.62
C ALA A 158 4.02 19.87 -9.56
N PHE A 159 4.17 19.42 -8.30
CA PHE A 159 4.53 20.28 -7.17
C PHE A 159 5.88 19.94 -6.52
N GLY A 160 6.63 18.99 -7.07
CA GLY A 160 7.92 18.56 -6.52
C GLY A 160 8.99 19.64 -6.69
N ALA A 161 9.65 20.02 -5.59
CA ALA A 161 10.65 21.11 -5.59
C ALA A 161 11.89 20.84 -6.47
N SER A 162 12.13 19.58 -6.85
CA SER A 162 13.26 19.18 -7.71
C SER A 162 12.84 18.81 -9.14
N VAL A 163 11.57 19.04 -9.49
CA VAL A 163 11.05 18.76 -10.84
C VAL A 163 11.32 19.95 -11.74
N ASP A 164 11.71 19.67 -12.98
CA ASP A 164 11.90 20.66 -14.02
C ASP A 164 10.60 21.45 -14.30
N GLU A 165 10.69 22.76 -14.55
CA GLU A 165 9.54 23.65 -14.68
C GLU A 165 8.62 23.27 -15.85
N ASP A 166 9.19 22.81 -16.97
CA ASP A 166 8.41 22.39 -18.14
C ASP A 166 7.66 21.09 -17.83
N LEU A 167 8.31 20.16 -17.13
CA LEU A 167 7.69 18.90 -16.69
C LEU A 167 6.58 19.16 -15.66
N ALA A 168 6.82 20.02 -14.68
CA ALA A 168 5.84 20.43 -13.68
C ALA A 168 4.61 21.08 -14.34
N THR A 169 4.84 22.03 -15.26
CA THR A 169 3.78 22.70 -16.03
C THR A 169 3.02 21.73 -16.92
N TYR A 170 3.72 20.76 -17.52
CA TYR A 170 3.11 19.70 -18.31
C TYR A 170 2.11 18.90 -17.47
N HIS A 171 2.51 18.42 -16.28
CA HIS A 171 1.63 17.64 -15.39
C HIS A 171 0.50 18.48 -14.79
N LEU A 172 0.76 19.73 -14.41
CA LEU A 172 -0.26 20.62 -13.83
C LEU A 172 -1.45 20.81 -14.78
N LYS A 173 -1.22 21.02 -16.08
CA LYS A 173 -2.29 21.15 -17.08
C LYS A 173 -3.15 19.91 -17.22
N ARG A 174 -2.59 18.71 -17.01
CA ARG A 174 -3.35 17.45 -17.04
C ARG A 174 -4.17 17.29 -15.78
N LEU A 175 -3.61 17.64 -14.61
CA LEU A 175 -4.33 17.67 -13.35
C LEU A 175 -5.52 18.63 -13.41
N GLU A 176 -5.35 19.83 -14.00
CA GLU A 176 -6.45 20.78 -14.23
C GLU A 176 -7.58 20.16 -15.07
N HIS A 177 -7.25 19.42 -16.14
CA HIS A 177 -8.26 18.75 -16.94
C HIS A 177 -8.94 17.60 -16.18
N VAL A 178 -8.16 16.79 -15.47
CA VAL A 178 -8.69 15.70 -14.62
C VAL A 178 -9.72 16.24 -13.63
N LEU A 179 -9.49 17.41 -13.01
CA LEU A 179 -10.45 18.04 -12.11
C LEU A 179 -11.79 18.38 -12.78
N THR A 180 -11.81 18.59 -14.11
CA THR A 180 -13.07 18.80 -14.86
C THR A 180 -13.86 17.52 -15.11
N LEU A 181 -13.21 16.36 -15.00
CA LEU A 181 -13.82 15.04 -15.13
C LEU A 181 -14.32 14.50 -13.79
N PHE A 182 -13.82 15.04 -12.68
CA PHE A 182 -14.31 14.70 -11.35
C PHE A 182 -15.70 15.30 -11.11
N PRO A 183 -16.60 14.55 -10.45
CA PRO A 183 -17.83 15.12 -9.92
C PRO A 183 -17.54 16.13 -8.79
N LEU A 184 -18.57 16.87 -8.36
CA LEU A 184 -18.42 17.90 -7.33
C LEU A 184 -17.91 17.30 -6.00
N TYR A 185 -17.22 18.13 -5.20
CA TYR A 185 -16.51 17.72 -3.98
C TYR A 185 -17.34 16.95 -2.95
N ASP A 186 -18.68 17.12 -2.97
CA ASP A 186 -19.62 16.45 -2.07
C ASP A 186 -20.47 15.37 -2.77
N CYS A 187 -19.99 14.82 -3.89
CA CYS A 187 -20.70 13.76 -4.60
C CYS A 187 -20.73 12.45 -3.78
N PRO A 188 -21.79 11.65 -3.92
CA PRO A 188 -21.83 10.32 -3.33
C PRO A 188 -20.81 9.39 -4.03
N THR A 189 -20.41 8.32 -3.31
CA THR A 189 -19.31 7.44 -3.74
C THR A 189 -19.60 6.76 -5.08
N ASP A 190 -20.85 6.41 -5.36
CA ASP A 190 -21.27 5.85 -6.65
C ASP A 190 -20.97 6.82 -7.82
N GLU A 191 -21.33 8.09 -7.69
CA GLU A 191 -21.03 9.12 -8.70
C GLU A 191 -19.51 9.29 -8.92
N LEU A 192 -18.73 9.29 -7.84
CA LEU A 192 -17.27 9.28 -7.93
C LEU A 192 -16.75 8.05 -8.69
N MET A 193 -17.29 6.86 -8.37
CA MET A 193 -16.89 5.60 -9.00
C MET A 193 -17.28 5.54 -10.48
N GLU A 194 -18.38 6.17 -10.90
CA GLU A 194 -18.77 6.31 -12.30
C GLU A 194 -17.80 7.18 -13.12
N ALA A 195 -17.14 8.15 -12.49
CA ALA A 195 -16.15 9.00 -13.16
C ALA A 195 -14.77 8.34 -13.33
N VAL A 196 -14.42 7.36 -12.49
CA VAL A 196 -13.10 6.70 -12.50
C VAL A 196 -12.68 6.20 -13.89
N PRO A 197 -13.52 5.47 -14.66
CA PRO A 197 -13.13 4.98 -15.98
C PRO A 197 -12.76 6.10 -16.97
N ALA A 198 -13.55 7.18 -17.00
CA ALA A 198 -13.33 8.30 -17.90
C ALA A 198 -12.03 9.06 -17.57
N ILE A 199 -11.74 9.26 -16.28
CA ILE A 199 -10.49 9.89 -15.83
C ILE A 199 -9.28 9.02 -16.23
N ARG A 200 -9.38 7.71 -16.02
CA ARG A 200 -8.28 6.78 -16.34
C ARG A 200 -8.07 6.62 -17.83
N GLU A 201 -9.12 6.68 -18.64
CA GLU A 201 -9.00 6.72 -20.11
C GLU A 201 -8.24 7.97 -20.55
N TYR A 202 -8.61 9.15 -20.04
CA TYR A 202 -7.87 10.39 -20.30
C TYR A 202 -6.39 10.29 -19.92
N LEU A 203 -6.08 9.83 -18.70
CA LEU A 203 -4.70 9.69 -18.25
C LEU A 203 -3.90 8.70 -19.10
N ARG A 204 -4.53 7.60 -19.52
CA ARG A 204 -3.91 6.61 -20.39
C ARG A 204 -3.54 7.22 -21.72
N ASP A 205 -4.43 7.97 -22.34
CA ASP A 205 -4.24 8.47 -23.70
C ASP A 205 -3.27 9.66 -23.74
N GLU A 206 -3.41 10.59 -22.80
CA GLU A 206 -2.66 11.86 -22.82
C GLU A 206 -1.32 11.81 -22.09
N LEU A 207 -1.14 10.87 -21.16
CA LEU A 207 0.05 10.81 -20.31
C LEU A 207 0.86 9.54 -20.51
N PHE A 208 0.20 8.37 -20.41
CA PHE A 208 0.87 7.07 -20.49
C PHE A 208 0.94 6.51 -21.92
N GLY A 209 0.26 7.16 -22.87
CA GLY A 209 0.20 6.76 -24.27
C GLY A 209 1.54 6.88 -24.97
N ALA A 210 1.70 6.13 -26.06
CA ALA A 210 2.94 6.12 -26.85
C ALA A 210 3.28 7.50 -27.46
N ASP A 211 2.26 8.34 -27.67
CA ASP A 211 2.40 9.67 -28.24
C ASP A 211 2.70 10.76 -27.19
N SER A 212 2.69 10.39 -25.90
CA SER A 212 3.10 11.32 -24.84
C SER A 212 4.59 11.65 -24.96
N PRO A 213 5.00 12.92 -24.83
CA PRO A 213 6.42 13.30 -24.86
C PRO A 213 7.25 12.59 -23.78
N TYR A 214 6.59 12.16 -22.69
CA TYR A 214 7.12 11.39 -21.58
C TYR A 214 6.59 9.95 -21.52
N GLY A 215 5.88 9.52 -22.57
CA GLY A 215 5.41 8.16 -22.74
C GLY A 215 6.57 7.17 -22.92
N PRO A 216 6.32 5.89 -22.68
CA PRO A 216 7.33 4.85 -22.81
C PRO A 216 7.76 4.71 -24.28
N ARG A 217 8.98 5.15 -24.60
CA ARG A 217 9.52 5.10 -25.97
C ARG A 217 10.00 3.71 -26.39
N ASP A 218 10.31 2.84 -25.42
CA ASP A 218 10.66 1.44 -25.65
C ASP A 218 10.43 0.60 -24.38
N TRP A 219 9.54 -0.39 -24.44
CA TRP A 219 9.23 -1.32 -23.34
C TRP A 219 10.09 -2.59 -23.34
N SER A 220 10.91 -2.80 -24.37
CA SER A 220 11.65 -4.06 -24.57
C SER A 220 12.72 -4.31 -23.50
N GLU A 221 13.33 -3.26 -22.96
CA GLU A 221 14.38 -3.37 -21.92
C GLU A 221 13.82 -3.69 -20.52
N LEU A 222 12.55 -3.34 -20.23
CA LEU A 222 11.88 -3.72 -18.98
C LEU A 222 11.36 -5.16 -18.99
N ARG A 223 11.05 -5.72 -20.19
CA ARG A 223 10.62 -7.12 -20.32
C ARG A 223 11.72 -8.12 -20.00
N SER A 224 13.01 -7.77 -20.13
CA SER A 224 14.10 -8.64 -19.69
C SER A 224 14.25 -8.73 -18.17
N ALA A 225 13.62 -7.83 -17.41
CA ALA A 225 13.56 -7.87 -15.95
C ALA A 225 12.26 -8.51 -15.41
N SER A 226 11.26 -8.75 -16.28
CA SER A 226 9.98 -9.34 -15.89
C SER A 226 10.03 -10.86 -15.97
N SER A 227 10.29 -11.52 -14.84
CA SER A 227 9.61 -12.79 -14.58
C SER A 227 8.16 -12.48 -14.20
N ASP A 228 7.22 -13.39 -14.46
CA ASP A 228 5.78 -13.27 -14.17
C ASP A 228 5.42 -13.11 -12.67
N ALA A 229 6.39 -12.78 -11.82
CA ALA A 229 6.29 -12.73 -10.37
C ALA A 229 5.81 -11.37 -9.80
N PHE A 230 5.67 -10.31 -10.61
CA PHE A 230 5.35 -8.97 -10.10
C PHE A 230 3.92 -8.49 -10.43
N PRO A 231 3.13 -8.05 -9.42
CA PRO A 231 1.79 -7.50 -9.62
C PRO A 231 1.82 -6.16 -10.40
N PRO A 232 0.70 -5.76 -11.03
CA PRO A 232 0.65 -4.62 -11.95
C PRO A 232 1.17 -3.29 -11.37
N TRP A 233 0.96 -3.04 -10.07
CA TRP A 233 1.44 -1.84 -9.40
C TRP A 233 2.98 -1.82 -9.21
N ALA A 234 3.60 -2.99 -9.02
CA ALA A 234 5.06 -3.10 -8.93
C ALA A 234 5.74 -2.83 -10.30
N ARG A 235 5.02 -3.07 -11.41
CA ARG A 235 5.48 -2.71 -12.76
C ARG A 235 5.55 -1.19 -12.96
N MET A 236 4.61 -0.43 -12.37
CA MET A 236 4.68 1.04 -12.34
C MET A 236 5.87 1.57 -11.53
N VAL A 237 6.17 0.95 -10.38
CA VAL A 237 7.32 1.36 -9.55
C VAL A 237 8.66 1.00 -10.21
N ALA A 238 8.75 -0.16 -10.88
CA ALA A 238 9.93 -0.55 -11.66
C ALA A 238 10.21 0.40 -12.84
N CYS A 239 9.17 0.93 -13.49
CA CYS A 239 9.33 2.01 -14.47
C CYS A 239 10.02 3.24 -13.88
N HIS A 240 9.66 3.61 -12.65
CA HIS A 240 10.19 4.80 -11.97
C HIS A 240 11.64 4.60 -11.47
N LEU A 241 12.00 3.40 -10.99
CA LEU A 241 13.38 3.12 -10.54
C LEU A 241 14.38 3.08 -11.71
N SER A 242 13.99 2.53 -12.86
CA SER A 242 14.83 2.57 -14.08
C SER A 242 15.05 4.02 -14.60
N TRP A 243 14.11 4.92 -14.29
CA TRP A 243 14.17 6.34 -14.63
C TRP A 243 15.20 7.10 -13.77
N ALA A 244 15.27 6.80 -12.47
CA ALA A 244 16.25 7.42 -11.55
C ALA A 244 17.71 7.04 -11.90
N GLU A 245 17.95 5.81 -12.36
CA GLU A 245 19.28 5.37 -12.79
C GLU A 245 19.75 6.06 -14.08
N ARG A 246 18.83 6.34 -15.04
CA ARG A 246 19.17 7.04 -16.30
C ARG A 246 19.44 8.53 -16.12
N PHE A 247 18.80 9.19 -15.16
CA PHE A 247 19.08 10.59 -14.85
C PHE A 247 20.50 10.81 -14.32
N ASN A 248 21.08 9.82 -13.64
CA ASN A 248 22.46 9.92 -13.15
C ASN A 248 23.50 9.82 -14.30
N THR A 249 23.14 9.19 -15.42
CA THR A 249 23.99 9.10 -16.62
C THR A 249 23.88 10.28 -17.60
N LEU A 250 22.89 11.18 -17.42
CA LEU A 250 22.66 12.33 -18.31
C LEU A 250 23.12 13.68 -17.73
N ARG A 251 24.06 13.69 -16.77
CA ARG A 251 24.84 14.90 -16.47
C ARG A 251 25.79 15.22 -17.64
N SER A 252 25.28 16.04 -18.57
CA SER A 252 25.91 16.94 -19.56
C SER A 252 27.36 16.68 -20.06
N PRO A 253 27.58 16.62 -21.39
CA PRO A 253 28.91 16.72 -22.02
C PRO A 253 29.38 18.17 -22.29
N PHE A 254 28.83 19.20 -21.64
CA PHE A 254 29.30 20.59 -21.80
C PHE A 254 30.18 21.04 -20.62
N LEU A 255 31.45 20.65 -20.65
CA LEU A 255 32.57 21.34 -20.00
C LEU A 255 33.89 20.90 -20.68
N THR A 256 34.04 21.20 -21.97
CA THR A 256 35.37 21.28 -22.58
C THR A 256 35.95 22.66 -22.28
N LEU A 257 36.62 22.78 -21.14
CA LEU A 257 37.65 23.81 -20.97
C LEU A 257 38.92 23.29 -21.66
N SER A 258 39.32 23.97 -22.72
CA SER A 258 40.59 23.72 -23.41
C SER A 258 41.75 24.00 -22.44
N SER A 259 42.49 22.97 -22.07
CA SER A 259 43.87 23.12 -21.63
C SER A 259 44.77 22.83 -22.82
N ASN A 260 45.32 23.87 -23.44
CA ASN A 260 46.53 23.80 -24.25
C ASN A 260 47.19 25.17 -24.20
N ALA A 261 48.29 25.28 -23.46
CA ALA A 261 49.53 25.89 -23.92
C ALA A 261 50.57 25.77 -22.80
N ASP A 262 51.72 25.23 -23.20
CA ASP A 262 52.97 25.09 -22.48
C ASP A 262 53.51 26.40 -21.89
N GLU A 263 54.05 26.31 -20.67
CA GLU A 263 55.30 26.88 -20.09
C GLU A 263 55.21 27.05 -18.57
#